data_AF-D5E419-F1
#
_entry.id   AF-D5E419-F1
#
_cell.length_a   1.000
_cell.length_b   1.000
_cell.length_c   1.000
_cell.angle_alpha   90.00
_cell.angle_beta   90.00
_cell.angle_gamma   90.00
#
_symmetry.space_group_name_H-M   'P 1'
#
loop_
_entity.id
_entity.type
_entity.pdbx_description
1 polymer ?
#
loop_
_entity_poly.entity_id
_entity_poly.type
_entity_poly.pdbx_seq_one_letter_code
_entity_poly.pdbx_strand_id
1 'polypeptide(L)'
;MPHKMTLTGSATGPLREYDRYVAFDMREKGSPSAPKGLKKSTFISYTVFVAKKAFNKTGLTKKSIMHEKILIQGEPTLDIPIDECPGEIGIICFQITVLPNKNDKETNDSKDKKEAKQEVSKAQQEVAATKQEEKQAPVSQPVAKEEKKAAPQQKQLSTQPKGTQDVVSFEEIIVPEAFLKTRPNPEKTQKVIDFVKRTGYLDEPLTIEKGSKILKDGYRRYIVAKTVKMDKVPVVYAYEK
;
A
#
# COMPACT_ATOMS: atom_id res chain seq x y z
N MET A 1 -24.24 10.72 -10.31
CA MET A 1 -23.30 10.28 -11.37
C MET A 1 -22.42 9.18 -10.81
N PRO A 2 -22.03 8.16 -11.60
CA PRO A 2 -21.12 7.11 -11.12
C PRO A 2 -19.74 7.69 -10.82
N HIS A 3 -19.13 7.27 -9.71
CA HIS A 3 -17.78 7.71 -9.34
C HIS A 3 -16.75 6.95 -10.19
N LYS A 4 -16.06 7.65 -11.10
CA LYS A 4 -15.05 7.03 -11.97
C LYS A 4 -13.64 7.35 -11.51
N MET A 5 -12.83 6.31 -11.32
CA MET A 5 -11.40 6.39 -11.04
C MET A 5 -10.61 5.73 -12.18
N THR A 6 -9.38 6.20 -12.40
CA THR A 6 -8.42 5.60 -13.34
C THR A 6 -7.12 5.27 -12.61
N LEU A 7 -6.64 4.03 -12.71
CA LEU A 7 -5.32 3.59 -12.23
C LEU A 7 -4.39 3.25 -13.41
N THR A 8 -3.08 3.32 -13.20
CA THR A 8 -2.09 2.98 -14.25
C THR A 8 -0.78 2.44 -13.68
N GLY A 9 -0.69 1.12 -13.51
CA GLY A 9 0.47 0.44 -12.91
C GLY A 9 0.65 -0.98 -13.47
N SER A 10 1.18 -1.90 -12.67
CA SER A 10 1.13 -3.35 -12.94
C SER A 10 0.55 -4.09 -11.71
N ALA A 11 0.23 -5.37 -11.84
CA ALA A 11 -0.25 -6.16 -10.71
C ALA A 11 0.90 -6.48 -9.73
N THR A 12 0.65 -6.27 -8.44
CA THR A 12 1.60 -6.55 -7.35
C THR A 12 1.37 -7.90 -6.67
N GLY A 13 0.21 -8.53 -6.91
CA GLY A 13 -0.16 -9.83 -6.36
C GLY A 13 -0.54 -10.85 -7.45
N PRO A 14 -0.69 -12.15 -7.08
CA PRO A 14 -1.12 -13.18 -8.01
C PRO A 14 -2.58 -12.95 -8.47
N LEU A 15 -2.86 -13.26 -9.73
CA LEU A 15 -4.22 -13.24 -10.28
C LEU A 15 -5.09 -14.31 -9.59
N ARG A 16 -6.14 -13.87 -8.90
CA ARG A 16 -7.21 -14.71 -8.33
C ARG A 16 -8.31 -14.88 -9.37
N GLU A 17 -8.79 -16.11 -9.55
CA GLU A 17 -9.84 -16.44 -10.52
C GLU A 17 -11.05 -16.99 -9.77
N TYR A 18 -12.19 -16.30 -9.91
CA TYR A 18 -13.48 -16.69 -9.34
C TYR A 18 -14.37 -17.25 -10.47
N ASP A 19 -15.65 -17.55 -10.24
CA ASP A 19 -16.54 -18.06 -11.30
C ASP A 19 -16.68 -17.04 -12.45
N ARG A 20 -17.05 -15.79 -12.14
CA ARG A 20 -17.50 -14.79 -13.12
C ARG A 20 -16.47 -13.70 -13.44
N TYR A 21 -15.56 -13.45 -12.51
CA TYR A 21 -14.54 -12.40 -12.56
C TYR A 21 -13.16 -12.96 -12.22
N VAL A 22 -12.14 -12.14 -12.46
CA VAL A 22 -10.81 -12.28 -11.90
C VAL A 22 -10.54 -11.08 -11.00
N ALA A 23 -9.71 -11.25 -9.99
CA ALA A 23 -9.23 -10.17 -9.14
C ALA A 23 -7.71 -10.18 -9.05
N PHE A 24 -7.09 -9.01 -9.05
CA PHE A 24 -5.66 -8.84 -8.81
C PHE A 24 -5.41 -7.56 -8.03
N ASP A 25 -4.31 -7.54 -7.28
CA ASP A 25 -3.97 -6.40 -6.45
C ASP A 25 -2.97 -5.50 -7.18
N MET A 26 -3.11 -4.20 -6.99
CA MET A 26 -2.20 -3.16 -7.45
C MET A 26 -1.79 -2.27 -6.29
N ARG A 27 -0.67 -1.57 -6.44
CA ARG A 27 -0.24 -0.53 -5.50
C ARG A 27 0.20 0.69 -6.27
N GLU A 28 -0.56 1.77 -6.15
CA GLU A 28 -0.24 3.07 -6.75
C GLU A 28 0.23 4.04 -5.66
N LYS A 29 0.94 5.10 -6.06
CA LYS A 29 1.32 6.21 -5.18
C LYS A 29 0.77 7.51 -5.74
N GLY A 30 0.40 8.45 -4.88
CA GLY A 30 0.07 9.80 -5.36
C GLY A 30 1.27 10.48 -6.01
N SER A 31 0.99 11.53 -6.80
CA SER A 31 1.99 12.24 -7.61
C SER A 31 3.24 12.64 -6.79
N PRO A 32 4.47 12.42 -7.32
CA PRO A 32 5.68 12.93 -6.69
C PRO A 32 5.69 14.47 -6.58
N SER A 33 4.97 15.13 -7.48
CA SER A 33 4.77 16.59 -7.54
C SER A 33 3.48 17.00 -6.82
N ALA A 34 3.31 16.55 -5.57
CA ALA A 34 2.21 17.01 -4.72
C ALA A 34 2.28 18.54 -4.49
N PRO A 35 1.15 19.27 -4.46
CA PRO A 35 1.15 20.72 -4.24
C PRO A 35 1.86 21.14 -2.95
N LYS A 36 2.56 22.28 -2.99
CA LYS A 36 3.27 22.85 -1.82
C LYS A 36 2.29 23.04 -0.66
N GLY A 37 2.70 22.63 0.54
CA GLY A 37 1.89 22.70 1.76
C GLY A 37 1.00 21.48 2.04
N LEU A 38 0.77 20.60 1.06
CA LEU A 38 0.00 19.37 1.27
C LEU A 38 0.89 18.19 1.70
N LYS A 39 0.32 17.27 2.49
CA LYS A 39 0.98 16.00 2.83
C LYS A 39 1.22 15.19 1.55
N LYS A 40 2.42 14.65 1.38
CA LYS A 40 2.73 13.71 0.30
C LYS A 40 1.89 12.45 0.49
N SER A 41 1.20 12.03 -0.56
CA SER A 41 0.47 10.76 -0.59
C SER A 41 1.46 9.59 -0.45
N THR A 42 1.07 8.58 0.31
CA THR A 42 1.77 7.31 0.45
C THR A 42 1.43 6.38 -0.71
N PHE A 43 1.82 5.11 -0.60
CA PHE A 43 1.19 4.07 -1.39
C PHE A 43 -0.23 3.83 -0.91
N ILE A 44 -1.14 3.52 -1.83
CA ILE A 44 -2.48 2.99 -1.58
C ILE A 44 -2.55 1.63 -2.30
N SER A 45 -3.02 0.60 -1.61
CA SER A 45 -3.30 -0.70 -2.17
C SER A 45 -4.73 -0.80 -2.69
N TYR A 46 -4.89 -1.41 -3.85
CA TYR A 46 -6.18 -1.58 -4.54
C TYR A 46 -6.36 -3.03 -4.94
N THR A 47 -7.58 -3.56 -4.82
CA THR A 47 -7.96 -4.82 -5.46
C THR A 47 -8.88 -4.52 -6.64
N VAL A 48 -8.47 -4.92 -7.84
CA VAL A 48 -9.21 -4.67 -9.08
C VAL A 48 -9.97 -5.92 -9.49
N PHE A 49 -11.28 -5.79 -9.62
CA PHE A 49 -12.21 -6.84 -10.02
C PHE A 49 -12.58 -6.65 -11.49
N VAL A 50 -12.23 -7.62 -12.34
CA VAL A 50 -12.44 -7.56 -13.81
C VAL A 50 -13.28 -8.75 -14.26
N ALA A 51 -14.37 -8.51 -14.99
CA ALA A 51 -15.16 -9.59 -15.57
C ALA A 51 -14.30 -10.45 -16.52
N LYS A 52 -14.40 -11.79 -16.45
CA LYS A 52 -13.57 -12.71 -17.27
C LYS A 52 -13.61 -12.38 -18.77
N LYS A 53 -14.79 -12.02 -19.29
CA LYS A 53 -15.00 -11.64 -20.70
C LYS A 53 -14.27 -10.35 -21.12
N ALA A 54 -13.91 -9.48 -20.18
CA ALA A 54 -13.10 -8.29 -20.43
C ALA A 54 -11.61 -8.63 -20.26
N PHE A 55 -11.24 -9.37 -19.21
CA PHE A 55 -9.86 -9.79 -18.97
C PHE A 55 -9.30 -10.60 -20.14
N ASN A 56 -10.01 -11.64 -20.59
CA ASN A 56 -9.55 -12.52 -21.67
C ASN A 56 -9.33 -11.80 -23.02
N LYS A 57 -9.94 -10.62 -23.24
CA LYS A 57 -9.71 -9.80 -24.45
C LYS A 57 -8.37 -9.06 -24.45
N THR A 58 -7.71 -8.94 -23.31
CA THR A 58 -6.43 -8.22 -23.18
C THR A 58 -5.20 -9.08 -23.54
N GLY A 59 -5.35 -10.41 -23.58
CA GLY A 59 -4.22 -11.34 -23.69
C GLY A 59 -3.42 -11.53 -22.39
N LEU A 60 -3.72 -10.77 -21.32
CA LEU A 60 -3.00 -10.84 -20.05
C LEU A 60 -3.04 -12.25 -19.44
N THR A 61 -1.88 -12.70 -18.96
CA THR A 61 -1.73 -13.98 -18.26
C THR A 61 -1.35 -13.76 -16.79
N LYS A 62 -1.50 -14.81 -15.97
CA LYS A 62 -1.09 -14.80 -14.54
C LYS A 62 0.36 -14.36 -14.30
N LYS A 63 1.23 -14.51 -15.30
CA LYS A 63 2.63 -14.09 -15.24
C LYS A 63 2.83 -12.70 -15.84
N SER A 64 2.27 -12.44 -17.03
CA SER A 64 2.57 -11.20 -17.76
C SER A 64 1.94 -9.95 -17.13
N ILE A 65 0.80 -10.08 -16.42
CA ILE A 65 0.15 -8.98 -15.69
C ILE A 65 1.02 -8.30 -14.61
N MET A 66 2.06 -8.97 -14.12
CA MET A 66 3.00 -8.40 -13.14
C MET A 66 4.08 -7.52 -13.80
N HIS A 67 4.34 -7.74 -15.09
CA HIS A 67 5.39 -7.06 -15.87
C HIS A 67 4.81 -6.04 -16.87
N GLU A 68 3.66 -6.33 -17.46
CA GLU A 68 2.92 -5.43 -18.34
C GLU A 68 2.33 -4.25 -17.56
N LYS A 69 2.38 -3.07 -18.16
CA LYS A 69 1.71 -1.89 -17.62
C LYS A 69 0.26 -1.86 -18.09
N ILE A 70 -0.68 -1.71 -17.18
CA ILE A 70 -2.11 -1.76 -17.43
C ILE A 70 -2.80 -0.46 -16.98
N LEU A 71 -3.65 0.06 -17.87
CA LEU A 71 -4.57 1.16 -17.62
C LEU A 71 -5.93 0.55 -17.25
N ILE A 72 -6.49 0.99 -16.12
CA ILE A 72 -7.76 0.48 -15.59
C ILE A 72 -8.67 1.66 -15.30
N GLN A 73 -9.91 1.59 -15.79
CA GLN A 73 -10.98 2.54 -15.49
C GLN A 73 -12.16 1.80 -14.88
N GLY A 74 -12.68 2.32 -13.78
CA GLY A 74 -13.67 1.64 -12.96
C GLY A 74 -14.28 2.55 -11.90
N GLU A 75 -15.09 1.97 -11.03
CA GLU A 75 -15.63 2.62 -9.83
C GLU A 75 -15.03 2.02 -8.55
N PRO A 76 -14.72 2.83 -7.52
CA PRO A 76 -14.31 2.31 -6.22
C PRO A 76 -15.53 1.74 -5.48
N THR A 77 -15.31 0.65 -4.75
CA THR A 77 -16.29 0.01 -3.85
C THR A 77 -15.62 -0.34 -2.53
N LEU A 78 -16.40 -0.26 -1.44
CA LEU A 78 -16.02 -0.70 -0.10
C LEU A 78 -16.98 -1.79 0.42
N ASP A 79 -17.84 -2.30 -0.47
CA ASP A 79 -18.97 -3.19 -0.18
C ASP A 79 -18.59 -4.67 -0.33
N ILE A 80 -17.44 -4.93 -0.97
CA ILE A 80 -16.85 -6.25 -1.14
C ILE A 80 -16.13 -6.66 0.17
N PRO A 81 -16.33 -7.89 0.69
CA PRO A 81 -15.71 -8.33 1.93
C PRO A 81 -14.17 -8.33 1.87
N ILE A 82 -13.55 -8.04 3.00
CA ILE A 82 -12.07 -7.90 3.18
C ILE A 82 -11.32 -9.20 2.81
N ASP A 83 -11.98 -10.36 2.87
CA ASP A 83 -11.42 -11.65 2.46
C ASP A 83 -11.25 -11.77 0.92
N GLU A 84 -12.03 -11.03 0.14
CA GLU A 84 -11.90 -10.92 -1.32
C GLU A 84 -11.13 -9.66 -1.76
N CYS A 85 -11.24 -8.59 -0.98
CA CYS A 85 -10.55 -7.31 -1.18
C CYS A 85 -9.43 -7.10 -0.13
N PRO A 86 -8.23 -7.69 -0.33
CA PRO A 86 -7.08 -7.47 0.54
C PRO A 86 -6.40 -6.10 0.36
N GLY A 87 -6.72 -5.35 -0.70
CA GLY A 87 -6.34 -3.95 -0.85
C GLY A 87 -7.26 -3.01 -0.06
N GLU A 88 -6.77 -1.82 0.29
CA GLU A 88 -7.51 -0.79 1.03
C GLU A 88 -8.80 -0.32 0.32
N ILE A 89 -8.83 -0.38 -1.02
CA ILE A 89 -9.96 0.05 -1.85
C ILE A 89 -10.22 -0.98 -2.94
N GLY A 90 -11.46 -1.49 -3.04
CA GLY A 90 -11.90 -2.32 -4.16
C GLY A 90 -12.23 -1.48 -5.39
N ILE A 91 -12.00 -1.99 -6.59
CA ILE A 91 -12.34 -1.32 -7.86
C ILE A 91 -13.06 -2.28 -8.79
N ILE A 92 -14.30 -1.96 -9.17
CA ILE A 92 -15.04 -2.66 -10.22
C ILE A 92 -14.60 -2.07 -11.57
N CYS A 93 -13.90 -2.87 -12.38
CA CYS A 93 -13.32 -2.43 -13.64
C CYS A 93 -14.34 -2.48 -14.79
N PHE A 94 -14.56 -1.32 -15.43
CA PHE A 94 -15.36 -1.20 -16.65
C PHE A 94 -14.51 -1.39 -17.91
N GLN A 95 -13.28 -0.85 -17.91
CA GLN A 95 -12.34 -0.94 -19.02
C GLN A 95 -10.93 -1.22 -18.50
N ILE A 96 -10.28 -2.20 -19.10
CA ILE A 96 -8.87 -2.52 -18.92
C ILE A 96 -8.16 -2.42 -20.28
N THR A 97 -6.94 -1.90 -20.30
CA THR A 97 -6.15 -1.71 -21.52
C THR A 97 -4.67 -1.91 -21.21
N VAL A 98 -4.00 -2.77 -21.97
CA VAL A 98 -2.54 -2.95 -21.89
C VAL A 98 -1.86 -1.74 -22.50
N LEU A 99 -0.90 -1.16 -21.79
CA LEU A 99 -0.02 -0.11 -22.28
C LEU A 99 1.33 -0.74 -22.67
N PRO A 100 1.83 -0.52 -23.90
CA PRO A 100 3.11 -1.08 -24.32
C PRO A 100 4.26 -0.49 -23.48
N ASN A 101 5.06 -1.38 -22.88
CA ASN A 101 6.31 -1.00 -22.21
C ASN A 101 7.37 -0.65 -23.26
N LYS A 102 8.22 0.34 -22.98
CA LYS A 102 9.23 0.86 -23.92
C LYS A 102 10.55 0.07 -23.96
N ASN A 103 10.58 -1.16 -23.45
CA ASN A 103 11.83 -1.88 -23.18
C ASN A 103 12.20 -2.96 -24.21
N ASP A 104 11.30 -3.33 -25.13
CA ASP A 104 11.60 -4.29 -26.19
C ASP A 104 12.00 -3.57 -27.48
N LYS A 105 13.32 -3.43 -27.70
CA LYS A 105 13.89 -2.92 -28.96
C LYS A 105 15.29 -3.48 -29.26
N GLU A 106 15.29 -4.69 -29.82
CA GLU A 106 16.24 -5.25 -30.81
C GLU A 106 15.65 -6.63 -31.20
N THR A 107 15.58 -7.09 -32.46
CA THR A 107 16.20 -6.62 -33.73
C THR A 107 15.30 -6.94 -34.95
N ASN A 108 15.73 -6.53 -36.17
CA ASN A 108 15.29 -7.00 -37.50
C ASN A 108 13.98 -6.44 -38.14
N ASP A 109 14.01 -5.14 -38.43
CA ASP A 109 13.98 -4.46 -39.75
C ASP A 109 13.06 -4.87 -40.96
N SER A 110 12.94 -3.90 -41.88
CA SER A 110 12.31 -3.91 -43.23
C SER A 110 10.77 -4.01 -43.28
N LYS A 111 10.04 -2.89 -43.46
CA LYS A 111 9.80 -2.09 -44.71
C LYS A 111 8.88 -2.84 -45.69
N ASP A 112 7.78 -2.24 -46.20
CA ASP A 112 7.39 -0.82 -46.31
C ASP A 112 5.82 -0.71 -46.14
N LYS A 113 5.04 0.38 -46.37
CA LYS A 113 5.23 1.67 -47.06
C LYS A 113 4.23 2.76 -46.58
N LYS A 114 4.32 3.93 -47.22
CA LYS A 114 3.40 5.11 -47.29
C LYS A 114 1.93 4.76 -47.63
N GLU A 115 0.89 5.61 -47.47
CA GLU A 115 0.67 6.96 -46.87
C GLU A 115 -0.86 7.09 -46.54
N ALA A 116 -1.39 8.03 -45.73
CA ALA A 116 -1.34 9.49 -45.86
C ALA A 116 -1.61 10.26 -44.52
N LYS A 117 -1.81 11.58 -44.59
CA LYS A 117 -1.91 12.56 -43.46
C LYS A 117 -3.10 13.52 -43.61
N GLN A 118 -3.30 14.36 -42.57
CA GLN A 118 -4.24 15.51 -42.44
C GLN A 118 -5.68 15.10 -42.04
N GLU A 119 -6.46 15.89 -41.29
CA GLU A 119 -6.28 17.26 -40.71
C GLU A 119 -6.34 17.19 -39.16
N VAL A 120 -5.65 17.98 -38.31
CA VAL A 120 -5.31 19.43 -38.22
C VAL A 120 -6.36 20.29 -37.46
N SER A 121 -6.22 20.26 -36.14
CA SER A 121 -6.24 21.38 -35.16
C SER A 121 -7.08 22.67 -35.39
N LYS A 122 -8.01 22.92 -34.45
CA LYS A 122 -8.37 24.25 -33.88
C LYS A 122 -9.00 24.02 -32.48
N ALA A 123 -8.89 24.89 -31.48
CA ALA A 123 -8.07 26.11 -31.30
C ALA A 123 -7.77 26.34 -29.80
N GLN A 124 -6.89 27.30 -29.49
CA GLN A 124 -6.70 27.87 -28.15
C GLN A 124 -6.76 29.41 -28.21
N GLN A 125 -6.89 30.06 -27.05
CA GLN A 125 -6.56 31.46 -26.73
C GLN A 125 -7.50 32.62 -27.14
N GLU A 126 -8.12 33.19 -26.10
CA GLU A 126 -8.27 34.65 -25.81
C GLU A 126 -8.06 34.79 -24.28
N VAL A 127 -7.18 35.58 -23.64
CA VAL A 127 -6.18 36.63 -23.99
C VAL A 127 -6.63 38.10 -23.79
N ALA A 128 -6.88 38.48 -22.53
CA ALA A 128 -6.73 39.85 -22.02
C ALA A 128 -6.44 39.86 -20.50
N ALA A 129 -5.78 40.85 -19.88
CA ALA A 129 -4.44 41.43 -20.08
C ALA A 129 -4.35 42.74 -19.27
N THR A 130 -3.50 42.81 -18.25
CA THR A 130 -3.04 44.09 -17.66
C THR A 130 -1.57 43.99 -17.26
N LYS A 131 -0.76 44.98 -17.66
CA LYS A 131 0.64 45.11 -17.24
C LYS A 131 0.73 45.70 -15.81
N GLN A 132 1.79 45.34 -15.09
CA GLN A 132 2.80 46.32 -14.69
C GLN A 132 4.16 45.64 -14.48
N GLU A 133 5.23 46.43 -14.53
CA GLU A 133 6.60 45.98 -14.82
C GLU A 133 7.59 46.97 -14.18
N GLU A 134 8.37 46.53 -13.18
CA GLU A 134 9.56 47.28 -12.76
C GLU A 134 10.69 46.35 -12.27
N LYS A 135 11.92 46.85 -12.33
CA LYS A 135 13.17 46.11 -12.10
C LYS A 135 13.72 46.40 -10.70
N GLN A 136 14.50 45.47 -10.13
CA GLN A 136 15.93 45.75 -9.90
C GLN A 136 16.78 44.53 -9.46
N ALA A 137 18.08 44.77 -9.37
CA ALA A 137 19.21 43.83 -9.43
C ALA A 137 19.52 43.10 -8.08
N PRO A 138 20.47 42.12 -8.06
CA PRO A 138 20.63 41.17 -6.95
C PRO A 138 21.77 41.53 -5.96
N VAL A 139 21.72 40.99 -4.74
CA VAL A 139 22.81 41.09 -3.75
C VAL A 139 23.07 39.75 -3.00
N SER A 140 24.26 39.22 -3.24
CA SER A 140 25.21 38.50 -2.36
C SER A 140 24.80 37.49 -1.26
N GLN A 141 25.47 36.34 -1.31
CA GLN A 141 25.90 35.45 -0.19
C GLN A 141 26.98 36.17 0.70
N PRO A 142 27.56 35.67 1.85
CA PRO A 142 27.88 34.25 2.16
C PRO A 142 27.95 33.79 3.66
N VAL A 143 28.45 32.55 3.87
CA VAL A 143 28.91 31.84 5.12
C VAL A 143 27.93 31.72 6.31
N ALA A 144 28.03 30.75 7.24
CA ALA A 144 28.80 29.49 7.40
C ALA A 144 27.83 28.41 7.99
N LYS A 145 27.90 27.09 7.74
CA LYS A 145 28.92 26.05 8.01
C LYS A 145 29.01 25.61 9.50
N GLU A 146 29.19 24.29 9.71
CA GLU A 146 29.41 23.57 10.99
C GLU A 146 28.18 23.40 11.93
N GLU A 147 27.97 22.28 12.66
CA GLU A 147 28.51 20.92 12.47
C GLU A 147 27.56 19.79 12.97
N LYS A 148 28.07 18.54 12.96
CA LYS A 148 27.33 17.27 13.12
C LYS A 148 26.75 17.04 14.53
N LYS A 149 25.58 16.41 14.60
CA LYS A 149 25.38 15.23 15.46
C LYS A 149 24.34 14.27 14.87
N ALA A 150 24.60 12.97 14.95
CA ALA A 150 23.78 11.94 14.31
C ALA A 150 22.91 11.18 15.33
N ALA A 151 21.63 10.96 14.98
CA ALA A 151 20.75 9.99 15.60
C ALA A 151 19.67 9.53 14.58
N PRO A 152 19.15 8.28 14.63
CA PRO A 152 18.54 7.67 13.44
C PRO A 152 17.01 7.61 13.43
N GLN A 153 16.45 7.75 12.22
CA GLN A 153 15.25 7.06 11.71
C GLN A 153 13.99 6.99 12.59
N GLN A 154 13.15 8.03 12.56
CA GLN A 154 11.72 7.89 12.88
C GLN A 154 10.97 7.14 11.76
N LYS A 155 10.95 5.80 11.82
CA LYS A 155 10.11 4.91 11.02
C LYS A 155 9.59 3.74 11.87
N GLN A 156 8.38 3.86 12.44
CA GLN A 156 7.46 2.75 12.80
C GLN A 156 6.28 3.28 13.64
N LEU A 157 5.16 3.66 13.01
CA LEU A 157 3.91 4.04 13.70
C LEU A 157 2.62 3.64 12.95
N SER A 158 2.70 2.81 11.90
CA SER A 158 1.55 2.48 11.02
C SER A 158 1.33 0.98 10.81
N THR A 159 1.94 0.12 11.63
CA THR A 159 1.90 -1.36 11.50
C THR A 159 1.56 -2.04 12.82
N GLN A 160 0.86 -1.32 13.71
CA GLN A 160 0.47 -1.79 15.04
C GLN A 160 -1.05 -1.91 15.11
N PRO A 161 -1.60 -2.92 15.82
CA PRO A 161 -3.04 -3.07 15.99
C PRO A 161 -3.65 -1.89 16.75
N LYS A 162 -4.94 -1.60 16.47
CA LYS A 162 -5.67 -0.50 17.11
C LYS A 162 -5.69 -0.67 18.63
N GLY A 163 -5.48 0.43 19.36
CA GLY A 163 -5.42 0.43 20.82
C GLY A 163 -4.03 0.19 21.42
N THR A 164 -3.02 -0.18 20.64
CA THR A 164 -1.62 -0.26 21.09
C THR A 164 -1.20 1.05 21.77
N GLN A 165 -0.70 0.97 23.00
CA GLN A 165 -0.21 2.11 23.77
C GLN A 165 1.32 2.24 23.69
N ASP A 166 2.04 1.12 23.52
CA ASP A 166 3.50 1.07 23.53
C ASP A 166 4.02 -0.15 22.73
N VAL A 167 5.33 -0.21 22.46
CA VAL A 167 6.00 -1.34 21.82
C VAL A 167 7.19 -1.78 22.66
N VAL A 168 7.04 -2.92 23.33
CA VAL A 168 8.02 -3.48 24.26
C VAL A 168 8.76 -4.65 23.60
N SER A 169 10.03 -4.84 23.93
CA SER A 169 10.82 -5.99 23.46
C SER A 169 10.22 -7.28 24.02
N PHE A 170 10.09 -8.32 23.20
CA PHE A 170 9.39 -9.55 23.58
C PHE A 170 10.00 -10.24 24.82
N GLU A 171 11.32 -10.16 24.98
CA GLU A 171 12.08 -10.75 26.09
C GLU A 171 11.85 -10.03 27.44
N GLU A 172 11.36 -8.78 27.42
CA GLU A 172 11.09 -7.99 28.63
C GLU A 172 9.72 -8.30 29.27
N ILE A 173 8.90 -9.14 28.63
CA ILE A 173 7.55 -9.48 29.11
C ILE A 173 7.60 -10.74 29.97
N ILE A 174 7.28 -10.56 31.27
CA ILE A 174 7.26 -11.64 32.26
C ILE A 174 5.91 -12.37 32.19
N VAL A 175 5.92 -13.68 31.99
CA VAL A 175 4.70 -14.50 31.93
C VAL A 175 4.44 -15.22 33.26
N PRO A 176 3.32 -14.97 33.95
CA PRO A 176 2.93 -15.72 35.14
C PRO A 176 2.81 -17.23 34.92
N GLU A 177 3.15 -18.04 35.93
CA GLU A 177 2.99 -19.50 35.88
C GLU A 177 1.54 -19.95 35.61
N ALA A 178 0.55 -19.17 36.03
CA ALA A 178 -0.87 -19.46 35.75
C ALA A 178 -1.15 -19.58 34.23
N PHE A 179 -0.43 -18.79 33.42
CA PHE A 179 -0.49 -18.90 31.97
C PHE A 179 0.35 -20.07 31.45
N LEU A 180 1.55 -20.31 31.98
CA LEU A 180 2.36 -21.48 31.61
C LEU A 180 1.62 -22.81 31.84
N LYS A 181 0.73 -22.87 32.84
CA LYS A 181 -0.11 -24.04 33.18
C LYS A 181 -1.36 -24.19 32.30
N THR A 182 -1.76 -23.17 31.53
CA THR A 182 -2.95 -23.23 30.64
C THR A 182 -2.57 -23.37 29.17
N ARG A 183 -3.14 -24.38 28.48
CA ARG A 183 -2.96 -24.56 27.04
C ARG A 183 -4.03 -23.75 26.28
N PRO A 184 -3.66 -22.80 25.40
CA PRO A 184 -4.65 -22.10 24.57
C PRO A 184 -5.38 -23.07 23.62
N ASN A 185 -6.66 -22.77 23.31
CA ASN A 185 -7.41 -23.51 22.30
C ASN A 185 -6.67 -23.48 20.94
N PRO A 186 -6.44 -24.64 20.29
CA PRO A 186 -5.59 -24.73 19.10
C PRO A 186 -6.19 -24.01 17.90
N GLU A 187 -7.51 -24.10 17.66
CA GLU A 187 -8.18 -23.45 16.52
C GLU A 187 -8.03 -21.92 16.58
N LYS A 188 -8.29 -21.34 17.76
CA LYS A 188 -8.14 -19.89 18.00
C LYS A 188 -6.67 -19.47 17.97
N THR A 189 -5.74 -20.39 18.20
CA THR A 189 -4.29 -20.11 18.09
C THR A 189 -3.86 -20.13 16.63
N GLN A 190 -4.34 -21.10 15.85
CA GLN A 190 -4.07 -21.22 14.42
C GLN A 190 -4.54 -19.98 13.65
N LYS A 191 -5.73 -19.44 13.96
CA LYS A 191 -6.22 -18.18 13.37
C LYS A 191 -5.27 -17.00 13.61
N VAL A 192 -4.64 -16.90 14.79
CA VAL A 192 -3.63 -15.85 15.07
C VAL A 192 -2.32 -16.15 14.35
N ILE A 193 -1.89 -17.41 14.28
CA ILE A 193 -0.69 -17.82 13.50
C ILE A 193 -0.85 -17.44 12.03
N ASP A 194 -1.99 -17.73 11.42
CA ASP A 194 -2.21 -17.49 9.99
C ASP A 194 -2.46 -16.00 9.69
N PHE A 195 -3.04 -15.25 10.64
CA PHE A 195 -3.04 -13.78 10.59
C PHE A 195 -1.60 -13.25 10.60
N VAL A 196 -0.79 -13.59 11.60
CA VAL A 196 0.60 -13.10 11.75
C VAL A 196 1.48 -13.49 10.55
N LYS A 197 1.32 -14.69 9.97
CA LYS A 197 2.00 -15.08 8.73
C LYS A 197 1.60 -14.23 7.52
N ARG A 198 0.33 -13.79 7.44
CA ARG A 198 -0.21 -13.00 6.33
C ARG A 198 0.14 -11.51 6.45
N THR A 199 0.18 -10.98 7.67
CA THR A 199 0.29 -9.53 7.94
C THR A 199 1.66 -9.09 8.46
N GLY A 200 2.41 -9.99 9.11
CA GLY A 200 3.65 -9.68 9.82
C GLY A 200 3.46 -9.04 11.20
N TYR A 201 2.22 -8.91 11.70
CA TYR A 201 1.92 -8.28 13.00
C TYR A 201 0.80 -8.99 13.77
N LEU A 202 0.77 -8.84 15.10
CA LEU A 202 -0.29 -9.39 15.96
C LEU A 202 -1.65 -8.75 15.65
N ASP A 203 -2.71 -9.55 15.75
CA ASP A 203 -4.11 -9.14 15.57
C ASP A 203 -4.54 -8.04 16.53
N GLU A 204 -4.11 -8.17 17.79
CA GLU A 204 -4.36 -7.24 18.89
C GLU A 204 -3.10 -7.10 19.76
N PRO A 205 -2.92 -5.99 20.51
CA PRO A 205 -1.81 -5.85 21.45
C PRO A 205 -1.88 -6.85 22.61
N LEU A 206 -0.75 -7.06 23.32
CA LEU A 206 -0.69 -7.80 24.58
C LEU A 206 -1.04 -6.90 25.77
N THR A 207 -1.75 -7.40 26.78
CA THR A 207 -2.08 -6.61 27.97
C THR A 207 -1.05 -6.88 29.06
N ILE A 208 -0.23 -5.89 29.41
CA ILE A 208 0.82 -5.98 30.44
C ILE A 208 0.58 -5.00 31.59
N GLU A 209 1.12 -5.30 32.76
CA GLU A 209 1.07 -4.44 33.94
C GLU A 209 2.13 -3.32 33.89
N LYS A 210 1.78 -2.11 34.34
CA LYS A 210 2.52 -0.87 34.06
C LYS A 210 3.68 -0.63 35.03
N GLY A 211 4.69 -1.49 34.91
CA GLY A 211 5.99 -1.33 35.59
C GLY A 211 6.69 -2.67 35.74
N SER A 212 5.95 -3.68 36.20
CA SER A 212 6.41 -5.07 36.31
C SER A 212 6.58 -5.78 34.96
N LYS A 213 5.95 -5.26 33.89
CA LYS A 213 5.84 -5.88 32.55
C LYS A 213 5.25 -7.30 32.59
N ILE A 214 4.50 -7.61 33.64
CA ILE A 214 3.81 -8.90 33.81
C ILE A 214 2.64 -8.99 32.83
N LEU A 215 2.57 -10.09 32.07
CA LEU A 215 1.46 -10.37 31.16
C LEU A 215 0.17 -10.68 31.93
N LYS A 216 -0.86 -9.84 31.73
CA LYS A 216 -2.19 -9.96 32.36
C LYS A 216 -3.22 -10.60 31.42
N ASP A 217 -3.15 -10.30 30.12
CA ASP A 217 -3.90 -11.00 29.07
C ASP A 217 -3.11 -11.01 27.75
N GLY A 218 -3.47 -11.93 26.86
CA GLY A 218 -2.87 -12.08 25.54
C GLY A 218 -1.92 -13.26 25.41
N TYR A 219 -1.89 -14.19 26.38
CA TYR A 219 -0.95 -15.32 26.37
C TYR A 219 -0.97 -16.17 25.08
N ARG A 220 -2.13 -16.31 24.42
CA ARG A 220 -2.23 -16.91 23.07
C ARG A 220 -1.39 -16.15 22.03
N ARG A 221 -1.49 -14.82 22.01
CA ARG A 221 -0.73 -13.91 21.15
C ARG A 221 0.77 -13.94 21.49
N TYR A 222 1.11 -14.00 22.78
CA TYR A 222 2.50 -14.15 23.26
C TYR A 222 3.14 -15.46 22.76
N ILE A 223 2.44 -16.60 22.82
CA ILE A 223 2.94 -17.87 22.27
C ILE A 223 3.17 -17.79 20.75
N VAL A 224 2.29 -17.12 20.00
CA VAL A 224 2.48 -16.93 18.55
C VAL A 224 3.68 -16.03 18.27
N ALA A 225 3.83 -14.91 18.99
CA ALA A 225 5.02 -14.04 18.89
C ALA A 225 6.31 -14.79 19.21
N LYS A 226 6.31 -15.69 20.22
CA LYS A 226 7.44 -16.58 20.55
C LYS A 226 7.76 -17.55 19.42
N THR A 227 6.74 -18.18 18.84
CA THR A 227 6.88 -19.15 17.74
C THR A 227 7.42 -18.49 16.47
N VAL A 228 7.00 -17.26 16.18
CA VAL A 228 7.41 -16.48 15.01
C VAL A 228 8.73 -15.72 15.26
N LYS A 229 9.23 -15.69 16.50
CA LYS A 229 10.42 -14.93 16.95
C LYS A 229 10.32 -13.43 16.64
N MET A 230 9.28 -12.79 17.15
CA MET A 230 9.10 -11.34 17.00
C MET A 230 9.89 -10.58 18.06
N ASP A 231 10.88 -9.77 17.65
CA ASP A 231 11.76 -9.02 18.59
C ASP A 231 10.97 -8.01 19.45
N LYS A 232 9.94 -7.40 18.85
CA LYS A 232 9.14 -6.31 19.41
C LYS A 232 7.66 -6.64 19.26
N VAL A 233 6.88 -6.37 20.31
CA VAL A 233 5.45 -6.64 20.34
C VAL A 233 4.64 -5.41 20.78
N PRO A 234 3.47 -5.15 20.14
CA PRO A 234 2.56 -4.10 20.57
C PRO A 234 1.92 -4.47 21.91
N VAL A 235 1.85 -3.53 22.85
CA VAL A 235 1.27 -3.72 24.18
C VAL A 235 0.26 -2.63 24.57
N VAL A 236 -0.59 -2.97 25.54
CA VAL A 236 -1.53 -2.12 26.25
C VAL A 236 -1.23 -2.24 27.74
N TYR A 237 -1.18 -1.11 28.45
CA TYR A 237 -1.04 -1.13 29.89
C TYR A 237 -2.40 -1.41 30.55
N ALA A 238 -2.43 -2.43 31.40
CA ALA A 238 -3.51 -2.64 32.35
C ALA A 238 -3.54 -1.47 33.34
N TYR A 239 -4.73 -0.90 33.55
CA TYR A 239 -4.94 0.06 34.63
C TYR A 239 -5.12 -0.70 35.94
N GLU A 240 -4.21 -0.49 36.88
CA GLU A 240 -4.42 -0.79 38.28
C GLU A 240 -5.55 0.11 38.83
N LYS A 241 -6.28 -0.39 39.83
CA LYS A 241 -7.52 0.20 40.39
C LYS A 241 -7.45 0.19 41.91
#